data_AF-A0A023B7B9-F1
#
_entry.id   AF-A0A023B7B9-F1
#
_cell.length_a   1.000
_cell.length_b   1.000
_cell.length_c   1.000
_cell.angle_alpha   90.00
_cell.angle_beta   90.00
_cell.angle_gamma   90.00
#
_symmetry.space_group_name_H-M   'P 1'
#
loop_
_entity.id
_entity.type
_entity.pdbx_description
1 polymer ?
#
loop_
_entity_poly.entity_id
_entity_poly.type
_entity_poly.pdbx_seq_one_letter_code
_entity_poly.pdbx_strand_id
1 'polypeptide(L)'
;MNSNEHVAINKYLNKAQRITLDDVFAKRSDSDRAQRRTRIICTLGPACWEPEMLVEMMDAGMDICRFNFSHGDHESHGACLARVKEALKMRPNKTVGLLLDTKGPEIRTGFFREGLKSIELKKDQDLKIVTDYSFKGDETCIACTY
;
A
#
# COMPACT_ATOMS: atom_id res chain seq x y z
N MET A 1 -17.11 -8.91 -47.93
CA MET A 1 -17.73 -8.44 -46.66
C MET A 1 -17.74 -6.92 -46.71
N ASN A 2 -18.94 -6.34 -46.60
CA ASN A 2 -19.30 -5.03 -47.15
C ASN A 2 -18.70 -3.85 -46.38
N SER A 3 -18.22 -2.88 -47.15
CA SER A 3 -17.68 -1.56 -46.78
C SER A 3 -18.64 -0.62 -46.02
N ASN A 4 -19.84 -1.10 -45.65
CA ASN A 4 -20.89 -0.29 -45.02
C ASN A 4 -20.98 -0.41 -43.49
N GLU A 5 -20.28 -1.37 -42.86
CA GLU A 5 -20.24 -1.46 -41.38
C GLU A 5 -19.24 -0.49 -40.75
N HIS A 6 -18.20 -0.06 -41.48
CA HIS A 6 -17.20 0.88 -40.97
C HIS A 6 -17.73 2.32 -40.76
N VAL A 7 -18.85 2.69 -41.39
CA VAL A 7 -19.39 4.06 -41.30
C VAL A 7 -20.29 4.24 -40.06
N ALA A 8 -20.83 3.16 -39.49
CA ALA A 8 -21.79 3.24 -38.38
C ALA A 8 -21.13 3.47 -37.01
N ILE A 9 -19.85 3.12 -36.83
CA ILE A 9 -19.15 3.27 -35.54
C ILE A 9 -18.82 4.74 -35.23
N ASN A 10 -18.63 5.56 -36.26
CA ASN A 10 -18.23 6.97 -36.10
C ASN A 10 -19.36 7.93 -35.70
N LYS A 11 -20.62 7.47 -35.61
CA LYS A 11 -21.77 8.34 -35.29
C LYS A 11 -21.97 8.59 -33.78
N TYR A 12 -21.26 7.86 -32.92
CA TYR A 12 -21.43 7.94 -31.46
C TYR A 12 -20.28 8.61 -30.71
N LEU A 13 -19.25 9.10 -31.41
CA LEU A 13 -18.15 9.83 -30.77
C LEU A 13 -18.57 11.27 -30.46
N ASN A 14 -19.17 11.43 -29.29
CA ASN A 14 -19.56 12.71 -28.73
C ASN A 14 -18.28 13.55 -28.51
N LYS A 15 -18.30 14.84 -28.89
CA LYS A 15 -17.16 15.78 -28.81
C LYS A 15 -16.55 15.94 -27.39
N ALA A 16 -17.21 15.38 -26.37
CA ALA A 16 -16.79 15.33 -24.98
C ALA A 16 -15.91 14.11 -24.62
N GLN A 17 -15.86 13.07 -25.45
CA GLN A 17 -15.14 11.83 -25.18
C GLN A 17 -13.83 11.81 -25.98
N ARG A 18 -12.74 12.31 -25.37
CA ARG A 18 -11.36 12.21 -25.90
C ARG A 18 -10.73 10.84 -25.65
N ILE A 19 -11.54 9.79 -25.52
CA ILE A 19 -11.08 8.43 -25.23
C ILE A 19 -11.53 7.56 -26.38
N THR A 20 -10.57 6.90 -27.01
CA THR A 20 -10.76 5.95 -28.09
C THR A 20 -10.70 4.52 -27.56
N LEU A 21 -11.16 3.54 -28.35
CA LEU A 21 -10.99 2.12 -27.99
C LEU A 21 -9.50 1.74 -27.95
N ASP A 22 -8.66 2.38 -28.76
CA ASP A 22 -7.21 2.17 -28.73
C ASP A 22 -6.59 2.68 -27.42
N ASP A 23 -7.06 3.80 -26.86
CA ASP A 23 -6.59 4.29 -25.56
C ASP A 23 -6.82 3.27 -24.43
N VAL A 24 -7.86 2.44 -24.56
CA VAL A 24 -8.28 1.43 -23.59
C VAL A 24 -7.62 0.08 -23.85
N PHE A 25 -7.59 -0.37 -25.10
CA PHE A 25 -7.14 -1.73 -25.47
C PHE A 25 -5.67 -1.80 -25.88
N ALA A 26 -4.99 -0.68 -26.11
CA ALA A 26 -3.55 -0.68 -26.34
C ALA A 26 -2.81 -1.27 -25.13
N LYS A 27 -1.96 -2.26 -25.39
CA LYS A 27 -1.07 -2.81 -24.37
C LYS A 27 -0.08 -1.74 -23.95
N ARG A 28 0.04 -1.52 -22.64
CA ARG A 28 1.00 -0.58 -22.06
C ARG A 28 2.39 -1.21 -22.01
N SER A 29 3.40 -0.45 -22.39
CA SER A 29 4.80 -0.84 -22.30
C SER A 29 5.43 -0.39 -20.97
N ASP A 30 6.64 -0.85 -20.70
CA ASP A 30 7.40 -0.36 -19.53
C ASP A 30 7.78 1.13 -19.66
N SER A 31 7.94 1.64 -20.88
CA SER A 31 8.16 3.09 -21.09
C SER A 31 6.95 3.91 -20.69
N ASP A 32 5.73 3.40 -20.94
CA ASP A 32 4.50 4.08 -20.52
C ASP A 32 4.43 4.19 -18.99
N ARG A 33 4.87 3.14 -18.27
CA ARG A 33 4.93 3.14 -16.80
C ARG A 33 5.94 4.15 -16.27
N ALA A 34 7.10 4.25 -16.90
CA ALA A 34 8.16 5.20 -16.52
C ALA A 34 7.75 6.66 -16.74
N GLN A 35 6.85 6.94 -17.68
CA GLN A 35 6.37 8.29 -18.03
C GLN A 35 5.13 8.75 -17.25
N ARG A 36 4.63 7.93 -16.30
CA ARG A 36 3.47 8.30 -15.49
C ARG A 36 3.72 9.63 -14.75
N ARG A 37 2.66 10.42 -14.60
CA ARG A 37 2.72 11.69 -13.83
C ARG A 37 2.42 11.49 -12.35
N THR A 38 1.48 10.60 -12.04
CA THR A 38 1.06 10.30 -10.66
C THR A 38 2.18 9.58 -9.93
N ARG A 39 2.52 10.07 -8.73
CA ARG A 39 3.57 9.48 -7.88
C ARG A 39 3.03 8.34 -7.02
N ILE A 40 3.89 7.37 -6.72
CA ILE A 40 3.55 6.16 -5.96
C ILE A 40 4.29 6.17 -4.62
N ILE A 41 3.51 6.07 -3.55
CA ILE A 41 4.00 5.92 -2.17
C ILE A 41 3.86 4.45 -1.79
N CYS A 42 4.96 3.81 -1.40
CA CYS A 42 4.97 2.43 -0.93
C CYS A 42 5.26 2.40 0.57
N THR A 43 4.40 1.71 1.34
CA THR A 43 4.66 1.48 2.78
C THR A 43 5.66 0.35 2.92
N LEU A 44 6.75 0.59 3.65
CA LEU A 44 7.77 -0.42 3.87
C LEU A 44 7.41 -1.33 5.05
N GLY A 45 7.73 -2.61 4.93
CA GLY A 45 7.46 -3.62 5.93
C GLY A 45 8.15 -4.95 5.61
N PRO A 46 7.92 -6.00 6.41
CA PRO A 46 8.62 -7.29 6.30
C PRO A 46 8.59 -7.92 4.90
N ALA A 47 7.53 -7.69 4.13
CA ALA A 47 7.39 -8.21 2.77
C ALA A 47 8.39 -7.62 1.76
N CYS A 48 9.04 -6.50 2.08
CA CYS A 48 9.92 -5.78 1.15
C CYS A 48 11.19 -5.24 1.82
N TRP A 49 11.69 -5.92 2.86
CA TRP A 49 12.90 -5.47 3.53
C TRP A 49 14.17 -5.71 2.72
N GLU A 50 14.24 -6.77 1.93
CA GLU A 50 15.45 -7.09 1.16
C GLU A 50 15.79 -5.99 0.14
N PRO A 51 17.07 -5.55 0.05
CA PRO A 51 17.50 -4.54 -0.90
C PRO A 51 17.12 -4.84 -2.35
N GLU A 52 17.16 -6.12 -2.76
CA GLU A 52 16.79 -6.58 -4.09
C GLU A 52 15.31 -6.31 -4.38
N MET A 53 14.43 -6.57 -3.41
CA MET A 53 13.00 -6.28 -3.53
C MET A 53 12.74 -4.76 -3.60
N LEU A 54 13.49 -3.97 -2.83
CA LEU A 54 13.40 -2.51 -2.91
C LEU A 54 13.82 -1.98 -4.29
N VAL A 55 14.85 -2.59 -4.90
CA VAL A 55 15.26 -2.28 -6.27
C VAL A 55 14.16 -2.62 -7.28
N GLU A 56 13.56 -3.80 -7.17
CA GLU A 56 12.42 -4.20 -8.02
C GLU A 56 11.26 -3.21 -7.87
N MET A 57 10.96 -2.76 -6.66
CA MET A 57 9.93 -1.75 -6.41
C MET A 57 10.27 -0.39 -7.04
N MET A 58 11.53 0.05 -6.98
CA MET A 58 11.98 1.30 -7.64
C MET A 58 11.87 1.22 -9.17
N ASP A 59 12.13 0.05 -9.74
CA ASP A 59 12.01 -0.20 -11.17
C ASP A 59 10.53 -0.29 -11.60
N ALA A 60 9.69 -0.92 -10.78
CA ALA A 60 8.24 -0.95 -10.94
C ALA A 60 7.56 0.42 -10.77
N GLY A 61 8.27 1.39 -10.16
CA GLY A 61 7.85 2.78 -10.10
C GLY A 61 7.53 3.31 -8.70
N MET A 62 8.10 2.77 -7.64
CA MET A 62 8.07 3.43 -6.33
C MET A 62 8.77 4.81 -6.39
N ASP A 63 8.10 5.88 -5.96
CA ASP A 63 8.72 7.22 -5.84
C ASP A 63 9.01 7.61 -4.39
N ILE A 64 8.22 7.11 -3.42
CA ILE A 64 8.33 7.51 -2.01
C ILE A 64 8.22 6.26 -1.13
N CYS A 65 9.17 6.13 -0.20
CA CYS A 65 9.15 5.14 0.87
C CYS A 65 8.42 5.72 2.09
N ARG A 66 7.31 5.11 2.49
CA ARG A 66 6.57 5.45 3.71
C ARG A 66 7.00 4.55 4.86
N PHE A 67 7.48 5.16 5.94
CA PHE A 67 7.80 4.52 7.21
C PHE A 67 6.64 4.76 8.18
N ASN A 68 5.88 3.71 8.47
CA ASN A 68 4.71 3.79 9.36
C ASN A 68 5.14 3.60 10.83
N PHE A 69 5.16 4.69 11.61
CA PHE A 69 5.58 4.66 13.02
C PHE A 69 4.47 4.22 13.99
N SER A 70 3.27 3.88 13.51
CA SER A 70 2.28 3.19 14.35
C SER A 70 2.73 1.76 14.72
N HIS A 71 3.71 1.22 14.00
CA HIS A 71 4.32 -0.09 14.22
C HIS A 71 5.85 -0.01 14.21
N GLY A 72 6.50 -1.00 14.81
CA GLY A 72 7.95 -1.07 14.91
C GLY A 72 8.54 -0.08 15.92
N ASP A 73 9.86 -0.07 15.98
CA ASP A 73 10.67 0.78 16.84
C ASP A 73 11.72 1.55 16.02
N HIS A 74 12.47 2.44 16.68
CA HIS A 74 13.48 3.24 15.98
C HIS A 74 14.59 2.39 15.33
N GLU A 75 14.94 1.25 15.93
CA GLU A 75 16.00 0.37 15.43
C GLU A 75 15.59 -0.32 14.12
N SER A 76 14.39 -0.91 14.11
CA SER A 76 13.82 -1.56 12.92
C SER A 76 13.61 -0.59 11.76
N HIS A 77 13.11 0.63 12.02
CA HIS A 77 13.00 1.69 11.00
C HIS A 77 14.38 2.15 10.51
N GLY A 78 15.38 2.24 11.40
CA GLY A 78 16.76 2.56 11.04
C GLY A 78 17.40 1.51 10.13
N ALA A 79 17.20 0.22 10.44
CA ALA A 79 17.64 -0.88 9.58
C ALA A 79 16.95 -0.85 8.22
N CYS A 80 15.65 -0.55 8.18
CA CYS A 80 14.92 -0.37 6.92
C CYS A 80 15.50 0.78 6.08
N LEU A 81 15.81 1.92 6.70
CA LEU A 81 16.45 3.05 6.03
C LEU A 81 17.84 2.68 5.45
N ALA A 82 18.63 1.88 6.17
CA ALA A 82 19.91 1.41 5.67
C ALA A 82 19.76 0.58 4.39
N ARG A 83 18.79 -0.33 4.35
CA ARG A 83 18.48 -1.14 3.16
C ARG A 83 18.00 -0.30 1.98
N VAL A 84 17.17 0.73 2.23
CA VAL A 84 16.77 1.69 1.18
C VAL A 84 17.98 2.41 0.60
N LYS A 85 18.95 2.82 1.43
CA LYS A 85 20.20 3.44 0.96
C LYS A 85 21.05 2.48 0.14
N GLU A 86 21.09 1.20 0.50
CA GLU A 86 21.78 0.17 -0.28
C GLU A 86 21.13 -0.04 -1.64
N ALA A 87 19.80 -0.17 -1.69
CA ALA A 87 19.04 -0.27 -2.93
C ALA A 87 19.28 0.93 -3.86
N LEU A 88 19.34 2.15 -3.32
CA LEU A 88 19.64 3.37 -4.09
C LEU A 88 21.04 3.35 -4.72
N LYS A 89 22.05 2.76 -4.06
CA LYS A 89 23.38 2.58 -4.67
C LYS A 89 23.33 1.71 -5.92
N MET A 90 22.38 0.76 -5.99
CA MET A 90 22.17 -0.11 -7.16
C MET A 90 21.36 0.56 -8.28
N ARG A 91 20.75 1.72 -8.01
CA ARG A 91 19.93 2.50 -8.95
C ARG A 91 20.29 3.99 -8.89
N PRO A 92 21.51 4.39 -9.31
CA PRO A 92 22.00 5.78 -9.17
C PRO A 92 21.19 6.81 -9.96
N ASN A 93 20.41 6.38 -10.97
CA ASN A 93 19.54 7.24 -11.78
C ASN A 93 18.13 7.43 -11.16
N LYS A 94 17.87 6.83 -10.00
CA LYS A 94 16.58 6.90 -9.31
C LYS A 94 16.74 7.71 -8.03
N THR A 95 15.74 8.53 -7.75
CA THR A 95 15.60 9.24 -6.48
C THR A 95 14.28 8.83 -5.88
N VAL A 96 14.29 8.44 -4.61
CA VAL A 96 13.07 8.15 -3.84
C VAL A 96 12.95 9.10 -2.66
N GLY A 97 11.76 9.62 -2.43
CA GLY A 97 11.43 10.38 -1.23
C GLY A 97 11.34 9.47 -0.01
N LEU A 98 11.62 10.00 1.16
CA LEU A 98 11.43 9.32 2.44
C LEU A 98 10.33 10.06 3.22
N LEU A 99 9.29 9.34 3.60
CA LEU A 99 8.14 9.88 4.32
C LEU A 99 8.02 9.17 5.66
N LEU A 100 8.17 9.93 6.74
CA LEU A 100 7.86 9.46 8.09
C LEU A 100 6.37 9.70 8.35
N ASP A 101 5.63 8.63 8.60
CA ASP A 101 4.22 8.71 8.97
C ASP A 101 4.07 8.52 10.47
N THR A 102 3.58 9.56 11.14
CA THR A 102 3.45 9.61 12.59
C THR A 102 2.25 8.80 13.07
N LYS A 103 2.33 8.24 14.28
CA LYS A 103 1.23 7.47 14.87
C LYS A 103 -0.06 8.30 15.03
N GLY A 104 0.05 9.56 15.45
CA GLY A 104 -1.12 10.39 15.78
C GLY A 104 -1.94 9.86 16.97
N PRO A 105 -3.04 10.53 17.34
CA PRO A 105 -4.00 10.00 18.31
C PRO A 105 -4.78 8.83 17.68
N GLU A 106 -4.64 7.64 18.23
CA GLU A 106 -5.27 6.41 17.74
C GLU A 106 -6.00 5.68 18.86
N ILE A 107 -7.20 5.17 18.56
CA ILE A 107 -7.90 4.21 19.42
C ILE A 107 -7.62 2.82 18.86
N ARG A 108 -7.01 1.94 19.68
CA ARG A 108 -6.65 0.57 19.30
C ARG A 108 -7.18 -0.44 20.30
N THR A 109 -7.45 -1.64 19.82
CA THR A 109 -7.67 -2.81 20.67
C THR A 109 -6.35 -3.27 21.28
N GLY A 110 -6.40 -3.88 22.46
CA GLY A 110 -5.26 -4.51 23.11
C GLY A 110 -4.83 -5.82 22.45
N PHE A 111 -3.88 -6.50 23.11
CA PHE A 111 -3.34 -7.78 22.64
C PHE A 111 -4.21 -8.96 23.10
N PHE A 112 -4.16 -10.07 22.36
CA PHE A 112 -4.82 -11.31 22.75
C PHE A 112 -3.95 -12.17 23.68
N ARG A 113 -4.58 -13.16 24.31
CA ARG A 113 -3.91 -14.19 25.12
C ARG A 113 -2.90 -14.99 24.29
N GLU A 114 -1.93 -15.60 24.95
CA GLU A 114 -0.99 -16.50 24.27
C GLU A 114 -1.74 -17.62 23.53
N GLY A 115 -1.27 -17.94 22.33
CA GLY A 115 -1.90 -18.92 21.43
C GLY A 115 -3.01 -18.36 20.53
N LEU A 116 -3.53 -17.16 20.81
CA LEU A 116 -4.55 -16.52 19.97
C LEU A 116 -3.93 -15.48 19.02
N LYS A 117 -3.91 -15.79 17.72
CA LYS A 117 -3.53 -14.82 16.67
C LYS A 117 -4.69 -13.92 16.26
N SER A 118 -5.91 -14.43 16.39
CA SER A 118 -7.16 -13.75 16.04
C SER A 118 -8.29 -14.33 16.89
N ILE A 119 -9.35 -13.55 17.05
CA ILE A 119 -10.60 -13.99 17.68
C ILE A 119 -11.73 -13.93 16.65
N GLU A 120 -12.68 -14.86 16.73
CA GLU A 120 -13.89 -14.86 15.90
C GLU A 120 -15.06 -14.34 16.74
N LEU A 121 -15.69 -13.25 16.29
CA LEU A 121 -16.85 -12.68 16.97
C LEU A 121 -18.14 -13.14 16.28
N LYS A 122 -19.10 -13.65 17.05
CA LYS A 122 -20.42 -14.05 16.55
C LYS A 122 -21.39 -12.88 16.59
N LYS A 123 -22.34 -12.88 15.65
CA LYS A 123 -23.43 -11.91 15.65
C LYS A 123 -24.22 -12.00 16.97
N ASP A 124 -24.62 -10.84 17.49
CA ASP A 124 -25.44 -10.69 18.70
C ASP A 124 -24.78 -11.19 20.00
N GLN A 125 -23.48 -11.47 20.00
CA GLN A 125 -22.73 -11.80 21.22
C GLN A 125 -22.32 -10.54 21.98
N ASP A 126 -22.34 -10.62 23.31
CA ASP A 126 -21.78 -9.57 24.16
C ASP A 126 -20.24 -9.60 24.11
N LEU A 127 -19.63 -8.43 23.96
CA LEU A 127 -18.19 -8.23 24.02
C LEU A 127 -17.87 -7.13 25.03
N LYS A 128 -17.16 -7.48 26.10
CA LYS A 128 -16.73 -6.51 27.10
C LYS A 128 -15.49 -5.75 26.62
N ILE A 129 -15.51 -4.43 26.75
CA ILE A 129 -14.35 -3.57 26.44
C ILE A 129 -13.86 -2.95 27.75
N VAL A 130 -12.57 -3.15 28.06
CA VAL A 130 -11.94 -2.61 29.28
C VAL A 130 -10.87 -1.58 28.93
N THR A 131 -10.62 -0.64 29.83
CA THR A 131 -9.60 0.41 29.69
C THR A 131 -8.23 0.00 30.24
N ASP A 132 -8.15 -1.14 30.95
CA ASP A 132 -6.88 -1.73 31.36
C ASP A 132 -6.18 -2.34 30.15
N TYR A 133 -5.23 -1.58 29.58
CA TYR A 133 -4.49 -1.99 28.38
C TYR A 133 -3.51 -3.15 28.62
N SER A 134 -3.25 -3.52 29.88
CA SER A 134 -2.46 -4.72 30.20
C SER A 134 -3.25 -6.02 30.01
N PHE A 135 -4.58 -5.93 29.96
CA PHE A 135 -5.46 -7.08 29.81
C PHE A 135 -5.28 -7.78 28.46
N LYS A 136 -5.10 -9.11 28.50
CA LYS A 136 -4.98 -9.95 27.31
C LYS A 136 -6.35 -10.53 26.92
N GLY A 137 -6.88 -10.03 25.81
CA GLY A 137 -8.26 -10.26 25.39
C GLY A 137 -8.53 -11.61 24.72
N ASP A 138 -9.80 -11.98 24.66
CA ASP A 138 -10.36 -13.16 23.98
C ASP A 138 -11.69 -12.81 23.29
N GLU A 139 -12.45 -13.82 22.89
CA GLU A 139 -13.77 -13.69 22.26
C GLU A 139 -14.85 -13.02 23.15
N THR A 140 -14.62 -12.87 24.46
CA THR A 140 -15.59 -12.32 25.43
C THR A 140 -15.20 -10.95 25.99
N CYS A 141 -13.90 -10.63 26.02
CA CYS A 141 -13.39 -9.37 26.56
C CYS A 141 -12.12 -8.91 25.85
N ILE A 142 -12.03 -7.62 25.51
CA ILE A 142 -10.83 -7.00 24.92
C ILE A 142 -10.49 -5.68 25.60
N ALA A 143 -9.22 -5.28 25.54
CA ALA A 143 -8.80 -3.95 26.01
C ALA A 143 -8.90 -2.89 24.91
N CYS A 144 -9.02 -1.62 25.31
CA CYS A 144 -9.02 -0.43 24.46
C CYS A 144 -8.01 0.59 24.99
N THR A 145 -7.33 1.34 24.11
CA THR A 145 -6.35 2.37 24.50
C THR A 145 -6.97 3.67 25.03
N TYR A 146 -8.29 3.85 24.90
CA TYR A 146 -9.03 5.06 25.30
C TYR A 146 -10.07 4.73 26.36
#